data_AF-A0A521ZR31-F1
#
_entry.id   AF-A0A521ZR31-F1
#
_cell.length_a   1.000
_cell.length_b   1.000
_cell.length_c   1.000
_cell.angle_alpha   90.00
_cell.angle_beta   90.00
_cell.angle_gamma   90.00
#
_symmetry.space_group_name_H-M   'P 1'
#
loop_
_entity.id
_entity.type
_entity.pdbx_description
1 polymer ?
#
loop_
_entity_poly.entity_id
_entity_poly.type
_entity_poly.pdbx_seq_one_letter_code
_entity_poly.pdbx_strand_id
1 'polypeptide(L)'
;MKTKFSPATLLAALIAVGSFAASASNAQTHSPVEKTKPCFQCNATGEMKCPGAGCKDGQADCPAPCIKLRTGVWKKHPELNRPDPSETMQDTTVSGHRIQVSSHHEGVYYVWANGAAEMKTCPTCNGTTRVQCKTCAGKGTVKCEICEGKKIVPESWTAFDCPRMRNRPTRYKLKDGRELLGRKISAIGSSLRIRTEAGDVNLDTADIVSEEK
;
A
#
# COMPACT_ATOMS: atom_id res chain seq x y z
N MET A 1 -7.20 37.58 -15.85
CA MET A 1 -7.37 37.17 -17.27
C MET A 1 -8.26 35.92 -17.29
N LYS A 2 -9.45 36.01 -17.88
CA LYS A 2 -10.46 34.95 -17.96
C LYS A 2 -10.32 34.24 -19.31
N THR A 3 -9.97 32.96 -19.33
CA THR A 3 -10.03 32.14 -20.56
C THR A 3 -11.18 31.15 -20.47
N LYS A 4 -12.22 31.44 -21.25
CA LYS A 4 -13.35 30.56 -21.59
C LYS A 4 -12.84 29.44 -22.50
N PHE A 5 -13.23 28.20 -22.24
CA PHE A 5 -13.19 27.11 -23.23
C PHE A 5 -14.58 26.47 -23.31
N SER A 6 -15.15 26.51 -24.51
CA SER A 6 -16.40 25.84 -24.90
C SER A 6 -16.16 24.37 -25.28
N PRO A 7 -17.20 23.52 -25.23
CA PRO A 7 -17.12 22.10 -25.57
C PRO A 7 -17.30 21.87 -27.08
N ALA A 8 -16.49 20.99 -27.66
CA ALA A 8 -16.73 20.47 -29.00
C ALA A 8 -17.35 19.07 -28.88
N THR A 9 -18.66 19.02 -29.11
CA THR A 9 -19.47 17.82 -29.30
C THR A 9 -19.04 17.14 -30.60
N LEU A 10 -18.55 15.90 -30.54
CA LEU A 10 -18.37 15.05 -31.72
C LEU A 10 -19.40 13.91 -31.67
N LEU A 11 -20.41 14.01 -32.52
CA LEU A 11 -21.32 12.94 -32.89
C LEU A 11 -20.56 11.98 -33.81
N ALA A 12 -20.46 10.70 -33.46
CA ALA A 12 -19.98 9.66 -34.38
C ALA A 12 -21.06 8.58 -34.52
N ALA A 13 -21.40 8.31 -35.77
CA ALA A 13 -22.52 7.48 -36.21
C ALA A 13 -22.28 5.99 -35.99
N LEU A 14 -23.34 5.30 -35.57
CA LEU A 14 -23.45 3.84 -35.52
C LEU A 14 -23.57 3.26 -36.94
N ILE A 15 -22.68 2.33 -37.29
CA ILE A 15 -22.89 1.38 -38.38
C ILE A 15 -23.01 -0.01 -37.74
N ALA A 16 -24.22 -0.55 -37.71
CA ALA A 16 -24.51 -1.91 -37.27
C ALA A 16 -24.47 -2.85 -38.48
N VAL A 17 -23.38 -3.61 -38.63
CA VAL A 17 -23.32 -4.73 -39.56
C VAL A 17 -23.60 -6.01 -38.76
N GLY A 18 -24.80 -6.54 -38.93
CA GLY A 18 -25.23 -7.80 -38.32
C GLY A 18 -24.49 -8.99 -38.94
N SER A 19 -23.66 -9.65 -38.12
CA SER A 19 -23.09 -10.96 -38.43
C SER A 19 -23.72 -11.98 -37.49
N PHE A 20 -24.56 -12.86 -38.04
CA PHE A 20 -25.15 -13.98 -37.31
C PHE A 20 -24.11 -15.12 -37.26
N ALA A 21 -23.29 -15.13 -36.22
CA ALA A 21 -22.40 -16.26 -35.93
C ALA A 21 -23.23 -17.39 -35.32
N ALA A 22 -23.16 -18.58 -35.93
CA ALA A 22 -23.75 -19.80 -35.41
C ALA A 22 -23.16 -20.12 -34.03
N SER A 23 -23.98 -20.06 -32.99
CA SER A 23 -23.63 -20.41 -31.61
C SER A 23 -23.31 -21.90 -31.54
N ALA A 24 -22.02 -22.25 -31.56
CA ALA A 24 -21.56 -23.56 -31.13
C ALA A 24 -21.91 -23.72 -29.64
N SER A 25 -22.88 -24.58 -29.35
CA SER A 25 -23.23 -25.00 -27.99
C SER A 25 -22.02 -25.66 -27.35
N ASN A 26 -21.22 -24.85 -26.67
CA ASN A 26 -20.08 -25.31 -25.91
C ASN A 26 -20.62 -26.14 -24.75
N ALA A 27 -20.52 -27.47 -24.85
CA ALA A 27 -20.91 -28.39 -23.80
C ALA A 27 -20.08 -28.05 -22.56
N GLN A 28 -20.67 -27.29 -21.63
CA GLN A 28 -20.05 -26.96 -20.35
C GLN A 28 -19.93 -28.25 -19.56
N THR A 29 -18.77 -28.91 -19.68
CA THR A 29 -18.34 -29.95 -18.74
C THR A 29 -18.41 -29.34 -17.35
N HIS A 30 -19.44 -29.71 -16.59
CA HIS A 30 -19.56 -29.35 -15.18
C HIS A 30 -18.40 -30.00 -14.44
N SER A 31 -17.35 -29.21 -14.19
CA SER A 31 -16.31 -29.60 -13.26
C SER A 31 -16.99 -29.90 -11.91
N PRO A 32 -16.61 -30.99 -11.24
CA PRO A 32 -17.17 -31.32 -9.93
C PRO A 32 -17.00 -30.11 -9.00
N VAL A 33 -18.05 -29.80 -8.24
CA VAL A 33 -18.04 -28.68 -7.29
C VAL A 33 -16.90 -28.90 -6.30
N GLU A 34 -15.86 -28.09 -6.39
CA GLU A 34 -14.71 -28.18 -5.50
C GLU A 34 -15.13 -27.79 -4.08
N LYS A 35 -14.72 -28.59 -3.09
CA LYS A 35 -14.94 -28.27 -1.69
C LYS A 35 -14.27 -26.95 -1.33
N THR A 36 -14.82 -26.24 -0.35
CA THR A 36 -14.33 -24.93 0.08
C THR A 36 -13.97 -24.93 1.56
N LYS A 37 -12.99 -24.12 1.95
CA LYS A 37 -12.59 -23.89 3.35
C LYS A 37 -12.52 -22.39 3.68
N PRO A 38 -12.53 -22.00 4.97
CA PRO A 38 -12.29 -20.62 5.38
C PRO A 38 -11.02 -20.02 4.77
N CYS A 39 -11.07 -18.77 4.33
CA CYS A 39 -9.91 -18.09 3.78
C CYS A 39 -8.86 -17.86 4.88
N PHE A 40 -7.70 -18.52 4.75
CA PHE A 40 -6.59 -18.45 5.70
C PHE A 40 -5.96 -17.06 5.82
N GLN A 41 -6.06 -16.21 4.78
CA GLN A 41 -5.43 -14.88 4.80
C GLN A 41 -6.22 -13.88 5.66
N CYS A 42 -7.55 -13.99 5.68
CA CYS A 42 -8.42 -13.08 6.41
C CYS A 42 -9.20 -13.77 7.52
N ASN A 43 -8.92 -15.03 7.84
CA ASN A 43 -9.65 -15.82 8.82
C ASN A 43 -11.18 -15.73 8.65
N ALA A 44 -11.66 -15.88 7.40
CA ALA A 44 -13.06 -15.74 7.01
C ALA A 44 -13.77 -14.40 7.33
N THR A 45 -13.06 -13.32 7.66
CA THR A 45 -13.69 -11.99 7.76
C THR A 45 -14.07 -11.43 6.38
N GLY A 46 -13.31 -11.80 5.34
CA GLY A 46 -13.43 -11.24 3.98
C GLY A 46 -12.67 -9.93 3.82
N GLU A 47 -12.07 -9.40 4.88
CA GLU A 47 -11.38 -8.12 4.90
C GLU A 47 -9.99 -8.26 5.52
N MET A 48 -9.06 -7.43 5.06
CA MET A 48 -7.71 -7.34 5.60
C MET A 48 -7.38 -5.89 5.93
N LYS A 49 -6.41 -5.68 6.84
CA LYS A 49 -5.90 -4.35 7.15
C LYS A 49 -5.43 -3.67 5.86
N CYS A 50 -5.72 -2.39 5.72
CA CYS A 50 -5.28 -1.60 4.58
C CYS A 50 -3.74 -1.66 4.44
N PRO A 51 -3.19 -2.06 3.27
CA PRO A 51 -1.75 -2.09 3.05
C PRO A 51 -1.16 -0.70 2.75
N GLY A 52 -1.97 0.36 2.79
CA GLY A 52 -1.53 1.73 2.54
C GLY A 52 -0.43 2.15 3.51
N ALA A 53 0.66 2.72 2.99
CA ALA A 53 1.79 3.17 3.81
C ALA A 53 1.34 4.18 4.87
N GLY A 54 1.65 3.90 6.14
CA GLY A 54 1.24 4.73 7.27
C GLY A 54 -0.28 4.77 7.54
N CYS A 55 -1.07 3.90 6.91
CA CYS A 55 -2.49 3.80 7.17
C CYS A 55 -2.77 3.14 8.52
N LYS A 56 -3.47 3.85 9.40
CA LYS A 56 -3.98 3.34 10.67
C LYS A 56 -5.46 3.71 10.76
N ASP A 57 -6.32 2.70 10.90
CA ASP A 57 -7.77 2.86 11.08
C ASP A 57 -8.43 3.75 10.01
N GLY A 58 -7.93 3.64 8.77
CA GLY A 58 -8.45 4.39 7.62
C GLY A 58 -7.83 5.76 7.41
N GLN A 59 -6.97 6.20 8.32
CA GLN A 59 -6.26 7.47 8.22
C GLN A 59 -4.80 7.22 7.83
N ALA A 60 -4.28 7.99 6.89
CA ALA A 60 -2.86 8.05 6.57
C ALA A 60 -2.27 9.36 7.08
N ASP A 61 -0.96 9.43 7.20
CA ASP A 61 -0.30 10.71 7.46
C ASP A 61 -0.60 11.69 6.32
N CYS A 62 -0.85 12.96 6.67
CA CYS A 62 -1.04 13.99 5.67
C CYS A 62 0.20 14.09 4.76
N PRO A 63 0.04 14.08 3.42
CA PRO A 63 1.17 14.35 2.54
C PRO A 63 1.65 15.80 2.71
N ALA A 64 2.87 16.08 2.28
CA ALA A 64 3.40 17.45 2.22
C ALA A 64 2.34 18.41 1.59
N PRO A 65 2.15 19.64 2.09
CA PRO A 65 3.04 20.44 2.96
C PRO A 65 3.14 20.04 4.42
N CYS A 66 2.29 19.13 4.88
CA CYS A 66 1.99 19.01 6.31
C CYS A 66 2.94 17.99 6.92
N ILE A 67 4.10 18.51 7.31
CA ILE A 67 5.21 17.71 7.84
C ILE A 67 4.85 17.09 9.19
N LYS A 68 5.35 15.87 9.39
CA LYS A 68 5.18 15.09 10.61
C LYS A 68 6.27 15.49 11.60
N LEU A 69 5.93 15.62 12.89
CA LEU A 69 6.92 15.88 13.96
C LEU A 69 8.10 14.90 13.96
N ARG A 70 7.88 13.68 13.47
CA ARG A 70 8.86 12.57 13.53
C ARG A 70 9.81 12.50 12.34
N THR A 71 9.67 13.38 11.33
CA THR A 71 10.43 13.23 10.07
C THR A 71 11.17 14.49 9.69
N GLY A 72 12.51 14.45 9.75
CA GLY A 72 13.41 15.47 9.20
C GLY A 72 14.28 16.15 10.26
N VAL A 73 14.92 17.26 9.88
CA VAL A 73 15.89 17.97 10.73
C VAL A 73 15.22 19.15 11.40
N TRP A 74 15.09 19.07 12.72
CA TRP A 74 14.55 20.12 13.57
C TRP A 74 15.67 21.06 14.01
N LYS A 75 15.49 22.35 13.76
CA LYS A 75 16.47 23.41 14.07
C LYS A 75 15.82 24.47 14.94
N LYS A 76 16.59 25.02 15.87
CA LYS A 76 16.19 26.26 16.57
C LYS A 76 16.46 27.43 15.63
N HIS A 77 15.48 28.30 15.49
CA HIS A 77 15.61 29.57 14.77
C HIS A 77 15.46 30.73 15.75
N PRO A 78 16.52 31.08 16.50
CA PRO A 78 16.50 32.22 17.43
C PRO A 78 16.38 33.58 16.72
N GLU A 79 16.73 33.66 15.44
CA GLU A 79 16.74 34.88 14.64
C GLU A 79 15.34 35.41 14.27
N LEU A 80 14.30 34.60 14.40
CA LEU A 80 12.97 34.90 13.87
C LEU A 80 12.04 35.63 14.86
N ASN A 81 12.56 36.13 16.00
CA ASN A 81 11.82 36.83 17.05
C ASN A 81 10.45 36.18 17.37
N ARG A 82 10.46 34.88 17.60
CA ARG A 82 9.24 34.07 17.74
C ARG A 82 8.68 34.13 19.16
N PRO A 83 7.35 33.93 19.33
CA PRO A 83 6.71 33.92 20.65
C PRO A 83 7.30 32.87 21.60
N ASP A 84 7.78 31.74 21.07
CA ASP A 84 8.38 30.66 21.85
C ASP A 84 9.84 30.41 21.43
N PRO A 85 10.83 30.74 22.28
CA PRO A 85 12.25 30.54 21.97
C PRO A 85 12.70 29.07 22.04
N SER A 86 11.87 28.17 22.59
CA SER A 86 12.14 26.73 22.66
C SER A 86 11.65 25.96 21.42
N GLU A 87 10.79 26.59 20.61
CA GLU A 87 10.18 26.01 19.42
C GLU A 87 11.24 25.66 18.36
N THR A 88 11.33 24.39 18.01
CA THR A 88 12.12 23.93 16.87
C THR A 88 11.28 23.98 15.60
N MET A 89 11.92 24.29 14.48
CA MET A 89 11.28 24.28 13.17
C MET A 89 11.95 23.30 12.25
N GLN A 90 11.19 22.82 11.30
CA GLN A 90 11.71 22.16 10.14
C GLN A 90 11.51 23.03 8.90
N ASP A 91 12.62 23.36 8.25
CA ASP A 91 12.59 23.97 6.92
C ASP A 91 12.21 22.91 5.89
N THR A 92 11.21 23.20 5.05
CA THR A 92 10.87 22.35 3.91
C THR A 92 10.50 23.17 2.70
N THR A 93 10.40 22.50 1.55
CA THR A 93 9.97 23.12 0.30
C THR A 93 8.71 22.42 -0.18
N VAL A 94 7.67 23.21 -0.49
CA VAL A 94 6.39 22.71 -1.00
C VAL A 94 6.05 23.49 -2.24
N SER A 95 5.92 22.79 -3.36
CA SER A 95 5.67 23.41 -4.67
C SER A 95 6.68 24.52 -5.00
N GLY A 96 7.94 24.35 -4.60
CA GLY A 96 9.02 25.33 -4.82
C GLY A 96 9.10 26.47 -3.80
N HIS A 97 8.14 26.59 -2.88
CA HIS A 97 8.16 27.60 -1.82
C HIS A 97 8.74 27.03 -0.53
N ARG A 98 9.69 27.77 0.06
CA ARG A 98 10.19 27.45 1.40
C ARG A 98 9.10 27.77 2.42
N ILE A 99 8.75 26.78 3.23
CA ILE A 99 7.87 26.94 4.38
C ILE A 99 8.58 26.40 5.62
N GLN A 100 8.15 26.87 6.79
CA GLN A 100 8.65 26.38 8.06
C GLN A 100 7.50 25.77 8.86
N VAL A 101 7.75 24.61 9.45
CA VAL A 101 6.76 23.86 10.24
C VAL A 101 7.27 23.77 11.68
N SER A 102 6.39 24.08 12.63
CA SER A 102 6.72 24.12 14.05
C SER A 102 6.56 22.78 14.74
N SER A 103 7.37 22.56 15.78
CA SER A 103 7.24 21.41 16.68
C SER A 103 6.07 21.49 17.65
N HIS A 104 5.56 22.69 17.93
CA HIS A 104 4.48 22.93 18.90
C HIS A 104 3.10 23.01 18.25
N HIS A 105 3.03 23.38 16.97
CA HIS A 105 1.77 23.50 16.26
C HIS A 105 1.73 22.48 15.11
N GLU A 106 1.32 21.26 15.45
CA GLU A 106 1.07 20.22 14.46
C GLU A 106 -0.01 20.65 13.46
N GLY A 107 0.22 20.38 12.16
CA GLY A 107 -0.77 20.64 11.13
C GLY A 107 -0.92 22.10 10.70
N VAL A 108 -0.08 23.02 11.20
CA VAL A 108 0.07 24.38 10.67
C VAL A 108 1.44 24.57 10.02
N TYR A 109 1.55 25.56 9.16
CA TYR A 109 2.80 26.01 8.56
C TYR A 109 2.86 27.54 8.58
N TYR A 110 4.07 28.08 8.61
CA TYR A 110 4.28 29.53 8.59
C TYR A 110 4.60 30.00 7.18
N VAL A 111 3.94 31.09 6.79
CA VAL A 111 4.23 31.84 5.55
C VAL A 111 4.72 33.22 5.94
N TRP A 112 5.86 33.63 5.40
CA TRP A 112 6.38 34.98 5.61
C TRP A 112 5.70 35.96 4.67
N ALA A 113 5.00 36.95 5.23
CA ALA A 113 4.34 38.01 4.49
C ALA A 113 4.48 39.33 5.26
N ASN A 114 4.85 40.41 4.56
CA ASN A 114 4.98 41.77 5.14
C ASN A 114 5.91 41.86 6.36
N GLY A 115 6.99 41.08 6.39
CA GLY A 115 7.96 41.07 7.50
C GLY A 115 7.49 40.32 8.75
N ALA A 116 6.34 39.65 8.71
CA ALA A 116 5.82 38.83 9.79
C ALA A 116 5.58 37.38 9.33
N ALA A 117 5.67 36.43 10.27
CA ALA A 117 5.30 35.04 10.05
C ALA A 117 3.79 34.87 10.31
N GLU A 118 3.03 34.51 9.28
CA GLU A 118 1.60 34.21 9.38
C GLU A 118 1.41 32.69 9.52
N MET A 119 0.74 32.25 10.59
CA MET A 119 0.40 30.85 10.81
C MET A 119 -0.80 30.46 9.94
N LYS A 120 -0.66 29.40 9.14
CA LYS A 120 -1.73 28.87 8.29
C LYS A 120 -1.98 27.40 8.58
N THR A 121 -3.25 27.03 8.69
CA THR A 121 -3.64 25.62 8.77
C THR A 121 -3.35 24.92 7.46
N CYS A 122 -2.81 23.71 7.55
CA CYS A 122 -2.61 22.82 6.42
C CYS A 122 -3.93 22.65 5.64
N PRO A 123 -4.02 23.07 4.37
CA PRO A 123 -5.26 22.93 3.60
C PRO A 123 -5.60 21.48 3.25
N THR A 124 -4.61 20.57 3.33
CA THR A 124 -4.78 19.16 2.95
C THR A 124 -5.43 18.33 4.07
N CYS A 125 -5.07 18.57 5.32
CA CYS A 125 -5.64 17.85 6.48
C CYS A 125 -6.43 18.74 7.44
N ASN A 126 -6.56 20.03 7.15
CA ASN A 126 -7.20 21.02 8.02
C ASN A 126 -6.64 20.99 9.46
N GLY A 127 -5.32 20.81 9.60
CA GLY A 127 -4.64 20.82 10.90
C GLY A 127 -4.61 19.48 11.64
N THR A 128 -5.32 18.45 11.17
CA THR A 128 -5.44 17.16 11.89
C THR A 128 -4.21 16.24 11.76
N THR A 129 -3.19 16.65 10.98
CA THR A 129 -2.02 15.86 10.54
C THR A 129 -2.33 14.53 9.85
N ARG A 130 -3.60 14.21 9.65
CA ARG A 130 -4.10 12.96 9.09
C ARG A 130 -5.06 13.23 7.94
N VAL A 131 -5.07 12.35 6.96
CA VAL A 131 -6.05 12.38 5.87
C VAL A 131 -6.62 10.99 5.67
N GLN A 132 -7.79 10.91 5.05
CA GLN A 132 -8.33 9.62 4.64
C GLN A 132 -7.31 8.89 3.76
N CYS A 133 -7.00 7.65 4.14
CA CYS A 133 -6.10 6.82 3.37
C CYS A 133 -6.71 6.53 2.00
N LYS A 134 -6.02 6.96 0.93
CA LYS A 134 -6.47 6.77 -0.45
C LYS A 134 -6.64 5.29 -0.82
N THR A 135 -5.83 4.41 -0.23
CA THR A 135 -5.85 2.96 -0.53
C THR A 135 -7.13 2.27 -0.05
N CYS A 136 -7.65 2.64 1.12
CA CYS A 136 -8.89 2.04 1.66
C CYS A 136 -10.08 3.02 1.71
N ALA A 137 -9.93 4.21 1.13
CA ALA A 137 -10.93 5.28 1.15
C ALA A 137 -11.50 5.55 2.56
N GLY A 138 -10.62 5.61 3.57
CA GLY A 138 -11.04 5.90 4.96
C GLY A 138 -11.55 4.72 5.78
N LYS A 139 -11.69 3.51 5.21
CA LYS A 139 -12.29 2.36 5.92
C LYS A 139 -11.36 1.66 6.91
N GLY A 140 -10.05 1.78 6.70
CA GLY A 140 -9.02 1.05 7.46
C GLY A 140 -8.87 -0.42 7.07
N THR A 141 -9.85 -1.00 6.40
CA THR A 141 -9.80 -2.33 5.81
C THR A 141 -9.97 -2.27 4.29
N VAL A 142 -9.49 -3.30 3.60
CA VAL A 142 -9.74 -3.57 2.17
C VAL A 142 -10.24 -4.99 2.03
N LYS A 143 -10.92 -5.30 0.92
CA LYS A 143 -11.31 -6.68 0.62
C LYS A 143 -10.07 -7.57 0.58
N CYS A 144 -10.18 -8.76 1.15
CA CYS A 144 -9.10 -9.74 1.07
C CYS A 144 -8.84 -10.10 -0.40
N GLU A 145 -7.62 -9.86 -0.89
CA GLU A 145 -7.27 -10.10 -2.31
C GLU A 145 -7.35 -11.59 -2.69
N ILE A 146 -7.22 -12.48 -1.71
CA ILE A 146 -7.27 -13.92 -1.91
C ILE A 146 -8.71 -14.40 -2.19
N CYS A 147 -9.65 -14.09 -1.29
CA CYS A 147 -11.05 -14.51 -1.42
C CYS A 147 -11.99 -13.46 -2.01
N GLU A 148 -11.50 -12.25 -2.32
CA GLU A 148 -12.28 -11.10 -2.84
C GLU A 148 -13.48 -10.72 -1.95
N GLY A 149 -13.38 -10.99 -0.64
CA GLY A 149 -14.48 -10.77 0.31
C GLY A 149 -15.47 -11.92 0.44
N LYS A 150 -15.30 -13.02 -0.29
CA LYS A 150 -16.16 -14.22 -0.21
C LYS A 150 -15.99 -15.03 1.07
N LYS A 151 -14.93 -14.75 1.86
CA LYS A 151 -14.61 -15.40 3.15
C LYS A 151 -14.16 -16.87 3.05
N ILE A 152 -14.37 -17.52 1.91
CA ILE A 152 -13.97 -18.90 1.61
C ILE A 152 -13.02 -18.96 0.42
N VAL A 153 -12.22 -20.03 0.36
CA VAL A 153 -11.32 -20.39 -0.75
C VAL A 153 -11.49 -21.87 -1.08
N PRO A 154 -11.10 -22.33 -2.28
CA PRO A 154 -11.07 -23.76 -2.58
C PRO A 154 -10.22 -24.54 -1.57
N GLU A 155 -10.62 -25.77 -1.27
CA GLU A 155 -9.92 -26.62 -0.30
C GLU A 155 -8.47 -26.91 -0.73
N SER A 156 -8.20 -26.97 -2.04
CA SER A 156 -6.88 -27.12 -2.61
C SER A 156 -5.94 -25.93 -2.35
N TRP A 157 -6.46 -24.74 -2.06
CA TRP A 157 -5.62 -23.55 -1.87
C TRP A 157 -4.93 -23.57 -0.50
N THR A 158 -3.60 -23.54 -0.50
CA THR A 158 -2.80 -23.38 0.71
C THR A 158 -2.29 -21.94 0.83
N ALA A 159 -1.74 -21.59 1.99
CA ALA A 159 -1.03 -20.33 2.19
C ALA A 159 0.23 -20.20 1.32
N PHE A 160 0.60 -21.26 0.60
CA PHE A 160 1.79 -21.35 -0.22
C PHE A 160 1.45 -21.44 -1.72
N ASP A 161 0.33 -22.08 -2.09
CA ASP A 161 -0.01 -22.38 -3.48
C ASP A 161 -1.06 -21.45 -4.08
N CYS A 162 -1.51 -20.43 -3.33
CA CYS A 162 -2.51 -19.50 -3.83
C CYS A 162 -2.02 -18.75 -5.09
N PRO A 163 -2.69 -18.89 -6.25
CA PRO A 163 -2.28 -18.25 -7.50
C PRO A 163 -2.28 -16.71 -7.45
N ARG A 164 -3.01 -16.13 -6.49
CA ARG A 164 -3.18 -14.68 -6.33
C ARG A 164 -2.12 -14.02 -5.46
N MET A 165 -1.26 -14.78 -4.79
CA MET A 165 -0.18 -14.18 -4.04
C MET A 165 0.91 -13.64 -4.97
N ARG A 166 1.21 -12.34 -4.87
CA ARG A 166 2.33 -11.71 -5.61
C ARG A 166 3.69 -12.34 -5.30
N ASN A 167 3.86 -12.90 -4.10
CA ASN A 167 5.10 -13.51 -3.64
C ASN A 167 4.86 -14.99 -3.35
N ARG A 168 4.85 -15.81 -4.42
CA ARG A 168 4.85 -17.26 -4.27
C ARG A 168 6.09 -17.69 -3.48
N PRO A 169 5.94 -18.59 -2.50
CA PRO A 169 7.07 -19.22 -1.85
C PRO A 169 7.89 -19.99 -2.87
N THR A 170 9.21 -19.94 -2.72
CA THR A 170 10.14 -20.70 -3.55
C THR A 170 10.16 -22.14 -3.04
N ARG A 171 10.18 -23.10 -3.96
CA ARG A 171 10.48 -24.51 -3.68
C ARG A 171 12.00 -24.70 -3.73
N TYR A 172 12.58 -25.13 -2.61
CA TYR A 172 14.00 -25.41 -2.45
C TYR A 172 14.20 -26.92 -2.42
N LYS A 173 14.97 -27.47 -3.37
CA LYS A 173 15.39 -28.87 -3.33
C LYS A 173 16.75 -28.95 -2.66
N LEU A 174 16.88 -29.74 -1.61
CA LEU A 174 18.11 -29.89 -0.83
C LEU A 174 18.95 -31.09 -1.30
N LYS A 175 20.24 -31.11 -0.96
CA LYS A 175 21.18 -32.19 -1.29
C LYS A 175 20.81 -33.54 -0.68
N ASP A 176 20.14 -33.52 0.47
CA ASP A 176 19.64 -34.72 1.14
C ASP A 176 18.32 -35.27 0.54
N GLY A 177 17.84 -34.66 -0.55
CA GLY A 177 16.61 -35.04 -1.24
C GLY A 177 15.33 -34.45 -0.65
N ARG A 178 15.39 -33.71 0.47
CA ARG A 178 14.21 -33.01 1.00
C ARG A 178 13.83 -31.83 0.12
N GLU A 179 12.52 -31.56 0.05
CA GLU A 179 11.99 -30.33 -0.55
C GLU A 179 11.41 -29.43 0.55
N LEU A 180 11.79 -28.16 0.51
CA LEU A 180 11.26 -27.14 1.41
C LEU A 180 10.51 -26.09 0.60
N LEU A 181 9.26 -25.81 1.00
CA LEU A 181 8.47 -24.73 0.42
C LEU A 181 8.46 -23.57 1.41
N GLY A 182 8.98 -22.42 1.01
CA GLY A 182 9.07 -21.29 1.92
C GLY A 182 9.51 -19.99 1.28
N ARG A 183 9.54 -18.92 2.09
CA ARG A 183 10.02 -17.62 1.65
C ARG A 183 11.40 -17.35 2.24
N LYS A 184 12.33 -16.94 1.38
CA LYS A 184 13.63 -16.40 1.80
C LYS A 184 13.41 -15.16 2.67
N ILE A 185 13.82 -15.23 3.95
CA ILE A 185 13.73 -14.13 4.91
C ILE A 185 15.02 -13.31 4.89
N SER A 186 16.17 -13.98 4.93
CA SER A 186 17.49 -13.34 4.90
C SER A 186 18.54 -14.31 4.35
N ALA A 187 19.57 -13.75 3.72
CA ALA A 187 20.81 -14.47 3.43
C ALA A 187 21.98 -13.66 3.99
N ILE A 188 22.81 -14.30 4.83
CA ILE A 188 23.99 -13.69 5.44
C ILE A 188 25.15 -14.67 5.23
N GLY A 189 26.10 -14.31 4.36
CA GLY A 189 27.17 -15.22 3.97
C GLY A 189 26.61 -16.50 3.33
N SER A 190 27.03 -17.66 3.84
CA SER A 190 26.52 -18.97 3.40
C SER A 190 25.21 -19.39 4.08
N SER A 191 24.71 -18.64 5.08
CA SER A 191 23.47 -19.01 5.78
C SER A 191 22.25 -18.38 5.14
N LEU A 192 21.24 -19.21 4.82
CA LEU A 192 19.93 -18.83 4.33
C LEU A 192 18.86 -19.13 5.37
N ARG A 193 18.06 -18.14 5.75
CA ARG A 193 16.88 -18.34 6.61
C ARG A 193 15.62 -18.35 5.76
N ILE A 194 14.88 -19.46 5.80
CA ILE A 194 13.63 -19.67 5.06
C ILE A 194 12.49 -19.79 6.06
N ARG A 195 11.39 -19.05 5.84
CA ARG A 195 10.15 -19.24 6.58
C ARG A 195 9.25 -20.24 5.86
N THR A 196 9.04 -21.39 6.50
CA THR A 196 8.14 -22.47 6.05
C THR A 196 6.84 -22.45 6.84
N GLU A 197 5.90 -23.33 6.53
CA GLU A 197 4.67 -23.51 7.33
C GLU A 197 4.97 -23.99 8.76
N ALA A 198 5.95 -24.88 8.92
CA ALA A 198 6.34 -25.45 10.20
C ALA A 198 7.22 -24.51 11.06
N GLY A 199 7.65 -23.37 10.51
CA GLY A 199 8.52 -22.42 11.18
C GLY A 199 9.71 -21.96 10.33
N ASP A 200 10.60 -21.20 10.94
CA ASP A 200 11.81 -20.72 10.29
C ASP A 200 12.90 -21.81 10.32
N VAL A 201 13.48 -22.09 9.15
CA VAL A 201 14.56 -23.06 8.96
C VAL A 201 15.81 -22.31 8.50
N ASN A 202 16.93 -22.54 9.18
CA ASN A 202 18.24 -22.06 8.74
C ASN A 202 18.92 -23.17 7.94
N LEU A 203 19.38 -22.85 6.74
CA LEU A 203 20.09 -23.76 5.85
C LEU A 203 21.43 -23.15 5.46
N ASP A 204 22.40 -23.99 5.13
CA ASP A 204 23.53 -23.51 4.34
C ASP A 204 23.10 -23.44 2.86
N THR A 205 23.47 -22.35 2.19
CA THR A 205 23.27 -22.18 0.74
C THR A 205 23.92 -23.31 -0.06
N ALA A 206 25.01 -23.90 0.44
CA ALA A 206 25.64 -25.05 -0.17
C ALA A 206 24.77 -26.32 -0.13
N ASP A 207 23.76 -26.39 0.76
CA ASP A 207 22.86 -27.54 0.84
C ASP A 207 21.70 -27.47 -0.17
N ILE A 208 21.55 -26.35 -0.87
CA ILE A 208 20.47 -26.11 -1.83
C ILE A 208 20.93 -26.53 -3.23
N VAL A 209 20.23 -27.48 -3.81
CA VAL A 209 20.47 -27.99 -5.17
C VAL A 209 19.78 -27.12 -6.21
N SER A 210 18.53 -26.71 -5.95
CA SER A 210 17.78 -25.84 -6.88
C SER A 210 16.70 -25.02 -6.17
N GLU A 211 16.38 -23.87 -6.77
CA GLU A 211 15.32 -22.95 -6.36
C GLU A 211 14.31 -22.78 -7.51
N GLU A 212 13.03 -23.08 -7.27
CA GLU A 212 11.94 -22.92 -8.23
C GLU A 212 10.90 -21.93 -7.69
N LYS A 213 10.57 -20.89 -8.46
CA LYS A 213 9.71 -19.75 -8.06
C LYS A 213 8.30 -19.85 -8.61
#